data_AF-A0A9W9VHS2-F1
#
_entry.id   AF-A0A9W9VHS2-F1
#
_cell.length_a   1.000
_cell.length_b   1.000
_cell.length_c   1.000
_cell.angle_alpha   90.00
_cell.angle_beta   90.00
_cell.angle_gamma   90.00
#
_symmetry.space_group_name_H-M   'P 1'
#
loop_
_entity.id
_entity.type
_entity.pdbx_description
1 polymer ?
#
loop_
_entity_poly.entity_id
_entity_poly.type
_entity_poly.pdbx_seq_one_letter_code
_entity_poly.pdbx_strand_id
1 'polypeptide(L)'
;MIKSSSPRWDMLLHSLASDSERTNVASIMAAENLGFRDIIKYGIILMGSAIDSDSFDRALCAPLTPWAESLTKTLGGLDIGAVCSAGMRFLASLEGPADHPFGISYSLPRPHELSLCGMKPPLYYTSPATPWLTFASACVINARLLSIPLAEIMNPNARSPSSGGSFPRMALSLSPTWEQLTIPHYRYIDTLPWPSVRSRLIISLQGNPPMIDHNEFANDLVHNGIRCWISSNESWPEGDAPWHPYCWEVMPWFFEQWRFIFQNYMDDADSSYQYQKSRSI
;
A
#
# COMPACT_ATOMS: atom_id res chain seq x y z
N MET A 1 25.09 20.87 12.53
CA MET A 1 23.67 20.79 12.14
C MET A 1 23.32 19.31 12.10
N ILE A 2 22.75 18.78 13.17
CA ILE A 2 22.35 17.37 13.22
C ILE A 2 21.13 17.28 12.30
N LYS A 3 21.25 16.55 11.18
CA LYS A 3 20.08 16.20 10.37
C LYS A 3 19.08 15.54 11.32
N SER A 4 17.91 16.17 11.50
CA SER A 4 16.74 15.53 12.06
C SER A 4 16.63 14.17 11.40
N SER A 5 16.78 13.10 12.18
CA SER A 5 16.66 11.74 11.66
C SER A 5 15.19 11.54 11.30
N SER A 6 14.85 11.71 10.01
CA SER A 6 13.52 11.36 9.50
C SER A 6 13.15 9.96 10.00
N PRO A 7 11.89 9.73 10.41
CA PRO A 7 11.43 8.42 10.81
C PRO A 7 11.68 7.43 9.67
N ARG A 8 12.61 6.49 9.89
CA ARG A 8 12.96 5.50 8.87
C ARG A 8 12.02 4.30 9.01
N TRP A 9 11.44 3.92 7.87
CA TRP A 9 10.48 2.82 7.79
C TRP A 9 11.05 1.46 8.23
N ASP A 10 12.36 1.26 8.04
CA ASP A 10 13.03 0.07 8.56
C ASP A 10 12.86 -0.07 10.08
N MET A 11 13.00 1.01 10.86
CA MET A 11 12.92 0.97 12.33
C MET A 11 11.55 0.50 12.85
N LEU A 12 10.47 0.71 12.10
CA LEU A 12 9.11 0.45 12.56
C LEU A 12 8.64 -0.95 12.22
N LEU A 13 9.09 -1.48 11.09
CA LEU A 13 8.90 -2.90 10.81
C LEU A 13 9.90 -3.76 11.60
N HIS A 14 11.00 -3.18 12.12
CA HIS A 14 11.89 -3.86 13.06
C HIS A 14 11.32 -3.96 14.48
N SER A 15 10.26 -3.23 14.84
CA SER A 15 9.63 -3.38 16.16
C SER A 15 8.84 -4.68 16.30
N LEU A 16 8.51 -5.34 15.18
CA LEU A 16 7.85 -6.66 15.12
C LEU A 16 8.94 -7.73 15.02
N ALA A 17 9.06 -8.56 16.06
CA ALA A 17 10.15 -9.52 16.22
C ALA A 17 9.90 -10.84 15.47
N SER A 18 8.65 -11.18 15.18
CA SER A 18 8.28 -12.46 14.56
C SER A 18 7.34 -12.33 13.36
N ASP A 19 7.34 -13.35 12.49
CA ASP A 19 6.39 -13.47 11.38
C ASP A 19 4.94 -13.56 11.86
N SER A 20 4.72 -14.14 13.05
CA SER A 20 3.41 -14.18 13.69
C SER A 20 2.91 -12.78 14.04
N GLU A 21 3.74 -11.94 14.66
CA GLU A 21 3.38 -10.55 14.95
C GLU A 21 3.15 -9.74 13.67
N ARG A 22 4.02 -9.90 12.66
CA ARG A 22 3.83 -9.24 11.35
C ARG A 22 2.51 -9.63 10.70
N THR A 23 2.17 -10.91 10.71
CA THR A 23 0.92 -11.43 10.16
C THR A 23 -0.30 -10.93 10.94
N ASN A 24 -0.21 -10.88 12.27
CA ASN A 24 -1.28 -10.39 13.14
C ASN A 24 -1.56 -8.90 12.87
N VAL A 25 -0.51 -8.06 12.91
CA VAL A 25 -0.62 -6.62 12.64
C VAL A 25 -1.17 -6.36 11.24
N ALA A 26 -0.67 -7.04 10.20
CA ALA A 26 -1.21 -6.92 8.85
C ALA A 26 -2.71 -7.25 8.80
N SER A 27 -3.14 -8.29 9.52
CA SER A 27 -4.53 -8.73 9.54
C SER A 27 -5.43 -7.72 10.26
N ILE A 28 -4.98 -7.16 11.39
CA ILE A 28 -5.70 -6.10 12.13
C ILE A 28 -5.80 -4.83 11.28
N MET A 29 -4.68 -4.39 10.69
CA MET A 29 -4.67 -3.20 9.84
C MET A 29 -5.66 -3.34 8.69
N ALA A 30 -5.75 -4.52 8.08
CA ALA A 30 -6.67 -4.74 6.98
C ALA A 30 -8.13 -4.84 7.45
N ALA A 31 -8.40 -5.50 8.58
CA ALA A 31 -9.74 -5.64 9.14
C ALA A 31 -10.36 -4.30 9.54
N GLU A 32 -9.57 -3.44 10.18
CA GLU A 32 -10.01 -2.16 10.74
C GLU A 32 -9.71 -0.98 9.79
N ASN A 33 -9.24 -1.29 8.57
CA ASN A 33 -8.82 -0.31 7.57
C ASN A 33 -7.83 0.75 8.10
N LEU A 34 -6.87 0.32 8.91
CA LEU A 34 -5.89 1.21 9.54
C LEU A 34 -4.79 1.58 8.56
N GLY A 35 -4.38 2.83 8.64
CA GLY A 35 -3.19 3.34 7.99
C GLY A 35 -2.12 3.70 9.02
N PHE A 36 -1.05 4.28 8.52
CA PHE A 36 0.08 4.63 9.37
C PHE A 36 -0.21 5.78 10.35
N ARG A 37 -1.12 6.68 9.98
CA ARG A 37 -1.62 7.72 10.89
C ARG A 37 -2.29 7.13 12.13
N ASP A 38 -2.95 5.98 12.00
CA ASP A 38 -3.67 5.32 13.08
C ASP A 38 -2.68 4.66 14.05
N ILE A 39 -1.61 4.06 13.53
CA ILE A 39 -0.47 3.56 14.33
C ILE A 39 0.14 4.69 15.15
N ILE A 40 0.39 5.85 14.53
CA ILE A 40 0.93 7.03 15.23
C ILE A 40 -0.06 7.53 16.29
N LYS A 41 -1.36 7.60 15.98
CA LYS A 41 -2.40 8.00 16.94
C LYS A 41 -2.43 7.08 18.16
N TYR A 42 -2.41 5.76 17.97
CA TYR A 42 -2.35 4.82 19.10
C TYR A 42 -1.06 4.99 19.90
N GLY A 43 0.08 5.17 19.24
CA GLY A 43 1.35 5.48 19.89
C GLY A 43 1.30 6.73 20.77
N ILE A 44 0.73 7.83 20.26
CA ILE A 44 0.56 9.09 21.00
C ILE A 44 -0.31 8.87 22.25
N ILE A 45 -1.43 8.15 22.10
CA ILE A 45 -2.34 7.85 23.22
C ILE A 45 -1.63 7.04 24.30
N LEU A 46 -0.87 6.01 23.92
CA LEU A 46 -0.13 5.16 24.85
C LEU A 46 0.98 5.91 25.59
N MET A 47 1.53 6.95 24.97
CA MET A 47 2.51 7.84 25.57
C MET A 47 1.88 8.93 26.46
N GLY A 48 0.57 8.84 26.74
CA GLY A 48 -0.15 9.77 27.62
C GLY A 48 -0.43 11.14 26.98
N SER A 49 -0.37 11.21 25.65
CA SER A 49 -0.67 12.42 24.87
C SER A 49 -1.94 12.23 24.04
N ALA A 50 -2.43 13.29 23.41
CA ALA A 50 -3.57 13.23 22.50
C ALA A 50 -3.30 14.06 21.25
N ILE A 51 -3.91 13.65 20.14
CA ILE A 51 -3.91 14.38 18.87
C ILE A 51 -5.32 14.93 18.63
N ASP A 52 -5.43 16.21 18.29
CA ASP A 52 -6.69 16.82 17.90
C ASP A 52 -7.12 16.37 16.49
N SER A 53 -8.41 16.50 16.16
CA SER A 53 -8.96 16.01 14.89
C SER A 53 -8.29 16.69 13.69
N ASP A 54 -8.06 18.01 13.76
CA ASP A 54 -7.48 18.75 12.63
C ASP A 54 -6.03 18.31 12.37
N SER A 55 -5.25 18.11 13.42
CA SER A 55 -3.90 17.54 13.31
C SER A 55 -3.90 16.11 12.79
N PHE A 56 -4.90 15.30 13.15
CA PHE A 56 -5.03 13.94 12.65
C PHE A 56 -5.44 13.90 11.17
N ASP A 57 -6.40 14.74 10.77
CA ASP A 57 -6.92 14.79 9.39
C ASP A 57 -5.92 15.39 8.41
N ARG A 58 -5.03 16.29 8.87
CA ARG A 58 -3.90 16.80 8.08
C ARG A 58 -2.97 15.69 7.55
N ALA A 59 -2.96 14.51 8.16
CA ALA A 59 -2.24 13.34 7.66
C ALA A 59 -2.66 12.93 6.24
N LEU A 60 -3.90 13.22 5.83
CA LEU A 60 -4.38 12.86 4.49
C LEU A 60 -3.89 13.83 3.40
N CYS A 61 -3.43 15.01 3.80
CA CYS A 61 -3.16 16.12 2.90
C CYS A 61 -1.67 16.48 2.81
N ALA A 62 -0.79 15.72 3.46
CA ALA A 62 0.63 16.01 3.52
C ALA A 62 1.47 14.72 3.49
N PRO A 63 2.74 14.79 3.03
CA PRO A 63 3.67 13.68 3.18
C PRO A 63 3.94 13.36 4.65
N LEU A 64 4.40 12.13 4.93
CA LEU A 64 4.56 11.64 6.31
C LEU A 64 5.53 12.51 7.12
N THR A 65 6.69 12.84 6.54
CA THR A 65 7.76 13.55 7.27
C THR A 65 7.32 14.94 7.71
N PRO A 66 6.80 15.83 6.83
CA PRO A 66 6.29 17.13 7.25
C PRO A 66 5.16 17.06 8.29
N TRP A 67 4.25 16.09 8.16
CA TRP A 67 3.18 15.89 9.13
C TRP A 67 3.73 15.46 10.50
N ALA A 68 4.62 14.46 10.54
CA ALA A 68 5.26 14.00 11.76
C ALA A 68 6.08 15.11 12.45
N GLU A 69 6.83 15.92 11.69
CA GLU A 69 7.54 17.08 12.24
C GLU A 69 6.58 18.12 12.85
N SER A 70 5.42 18.34 12.22
CA SER A 70 4.38 19.21 12.79
C SER A 70 3.87 18.65 14.12
N LEU A 71 3.66 17.34 14.22
CA LEU A 71 3.21 16.70 15.46
C LEU A 71 4.26 16.84 16.56
N THR A 72 5.54 16.58 16.27
CA THR A 72 6.64 16.75 17.23
C THR A 72 6.68 18.18 17.76
N LYS A 73 6.48 19.19 16.91
CA LYS A 73 6.45 20.60 17.34
C LYS A 73 5.24 20.89 18.23
N THR A 74 4.05 20.44 17.85
CA THR A 74 2.81 20.69 18.61
C THR A 74 2.78 19.96 19.96
N LEU A 75 3.34 18.75 20.01
CA LEU A 75 3.27 17.86 21.18
C LEU A 75 4.56 17.88 22.03
N GLY A 76 5.39 18.91 21.89
CA GLY A 76 6.49 19.17 22.82
C GLY A 76 7.72 18.27 22.66
N GLY A 77 8.08 17.90 21.43
CA GLY A 77 9.31 17.15 21.16
C GLY A 77 9.17 15.63 21.22
N LEU A 78 8.00 15.09 20.88
CA LEU A 78 7.80 13.64 20.79
C LEU A 78 8.80 12.97 19.86
N ASP A 79 9.40 11.88 20.35
CA ASP A 79 10.16 10.93 19.53
C ASP A 79 9.17 10.10 18.70
N ILE A 80 9.05 10.44 17.42
CA ILE A 80 8.15 9.77 16.48
C ILE A 80 8.52 8.29 16.30
N GLY A 81 9.80 7.93 16.40
CA GLY A 81 10.24 6.53 16.35
C GLY A 81 9.70 5.73 17.54
N ALA A 82 9.77 6.30 18.74
CA ALA A 82 9.20 5.70 19.94
C ALA A 82 7.67 5.61 19.87
N VAL A 83 7.00 6.66 19.40
CA VAL A 83 5.54 6.71 19.18
C VAL A 83 5.10 5.58 18.25
N CYS A 84 5.70 5.48 17.06
CA CYS A 84 5.35 4.43 16.11
C CYS A 84 5.65 3.03 16.66
N SER A 85 6.77 2.84 17.38
CA SER A 85 7.10 1.56 18.02
C SER A 85 6.06 1.16 19.08
N ALA A 86 5.59 2.12 19.89
CA ALA A 86 4.54 1.89 20.87
C ALA A 86 3.21 1.51 20.20
N GLY A 87 2.82 2.23 19.15
CA GLY A 87 1.62 1.92 18.36
C GLY A 87 1.67 0.54 17.70
N MET A 88 2.79 0.18 17.07
CA MET A 88 2.98 -1.14 16.44
C MET A 88 2.93 -2.28 17.47
N ARG A 89 3.60 -2.11 18.63
CA ARG A 89 3.57 -3.12 19.69
C ARG A 89 2.18 -3.28 20.31
N PHE A 90 1.44 -2.18 20.43
CA PHE A 90 0.06 -2.24 20.87
C PHE A 90 -0.78 -3.07 19.89
N LEU A 91 -0.74 -2.78 18.59
CA LEU A 91 -1.45 -3.59 17.60
C LEU A 91 -1.02 -5.06 17.65
N ALA A 92 0.29 -5.33 17.79
CA ALA A 92 0.79 -6.70 17.90
C ALA A 92 0.26 -7.44 19.14
N SER A 93 -0.04 -6.72 20.23
CA SER A 93 -0.59 -7.28 21.47
C SER A 93 -2.09 -7.55 21.42
N LEU A 94 -2.81 -7.00 20.44
CA LEU A 94 -4.23 -7.25 20.25
C LEU A 94 -4.44 -8.64 19.64
N GLU A 95 -5.56 -9.27 20.01
CA GLU A 95 -6.02 -10.47 19.33
C GLU A 95 -6.51 -10.08 17.93
N GLY A 96 -5.89 -10.67 16.90
CA GLY A 96 -6.30 -10.47 15.52
C GLY A 96 -7.69 -11.07 15.24
N PRO A 97 -8.30 -10.73 14.09
CA PRO A 97 -9.59 -11.26 13.72
C PRO A 97 -9.53 -12.80 13.59
N ALA A 98 -10.51 -13.49 14.18
CA ALA A 98 -10.61 -14.95 14.15
C ALA A 98 -10.80 -15.50 12.72
N ASP A 99 -11.54 -14.74 11.91
CA ASP A 99 -11.78 -15.01 10.50
C ASP A 99 -11.03 -14.02 9.60
N HIS A 100 -10.92 -14.35 8.32
CA HIS A 100 -10.36 -13.43 7.35
C HIS A 100 -11.27 -12.20 7.18
N PRO A 101 -10.76 -10.95 7.32
CA PRO A 101 -11.59 -9.75 7.23
C PRO A 101 -12.24 -9.50 5.86
N PHE A 102 -11.82 -10.26 4.84
CA PHE A 102 -12.39 -10.18 3.50
C PHE A 102 -12.80 -11.58 3.08
N GLY A 103 -14.11 -11.80 2.91
CA GLY A 103 -14.65 -12.98 2.24
C GLY A 103 -14.32 -12.94 0.75
N ILE A 104 -13.06 -13.18 0.38
CA ILE A 104 -12.65 -13.21 -1.02
C ILE A 104 -13.21 -14.51 -1.62
N SER A 105 -14.29 -14.42 -2.39
CA SER A 105 -14.71 -15.52 -3.24
C SER A 105 -13.68 -15.69 -4.36
N TYR A 106 -12.91 -16.79 -4.34
CA TYR A 106 -11.89 -17.11 -5.35
C TYR A 106 -12.45 -17.38 -6.77
N SER A 107 -13.76 -17.22 -6.96
CA SER A 107 -14.41 -17.28 -8.26
C SER A 107 -14.20 -15.97 -9.04
N LEU A 108 -12.99 -15.75 -9.55
CA LEU A 108 -12.76 -14.72 -10.56
C LEU A 108 -13.60 -15.05 -11.81
N PRO A 109 -14.42 -14.12 -12.33
CA PRO A 109 -15.09 -14.27 -13.62
C PRO A 109 -14.08 -14.48 -14.75
N ARG A 110 -14.51 -15.11 -15.84
CA ARG A 110 -13.62 -15.43 -16.95
C ARG A 110 -13.13 -14.14 -17.64
N PRO A 111 -11.90 -14.11 -18.18
CA PRO A 111 -11.35 -12.93 -18.86
C PRO A 111 -12.24 -12.38 -20.01
N HIS A 112 -13.11 -13.22 -20.58
CA HIS A 112 -14.00 -12.84 -21.68
C HIS A 112 -15.22 -11.99 -21.28
N GLU A 113 -15.54 -11.88 -19.99
CA GLU A 113 -16.66 -11.04 -19.49
C GLU A 113 -16.21 -9.61 -19.13
N LEU A 114 -14.90 -9.38 -18.98
CA LEU A 114 -14.31 -8.08 -18.62
C LEU A 114 -14.29 -7.04 -19.76
N SER A 115 -14.68 -7.42 -20.98
CA SER A 115 -14.54 -6.57 -22.18
C SER A 115 -15.78 -5.77 -22.60
N LEU A 116 -16.86 -5.75 -21.81
CA LEU A 116 -18.12 -5.10 -22.23
C LEU A 116 -18.61 -3.97 -21.32
N CYS A 117 -18.04 -3.80 -20.13
CA CYS A 117 -18.42 -2.68 -19.30
C CYS A 117 -17.52 -1.50 -19.68
N GLY A 118 -18.06 -0.56 -20.47
CA GLY A 118 -17.45 0.75 -20.71
C GLY A 118 -17.39 1.56 -19.42
N MET A 119 -16.61 1.07 -18.45
CA MET A 119 -16.40 1.67 -17.15
C MET A 119 -15.62 2.96 -17.40
N LYS A 120 -16.37 4.06 -17.49
CA LYS A 120 -15.80 5.37 -17.20
C LYS A 120 -15.15 5.26 -15.81
N PRO A 121 -13.95 5.81 -15.59
CA PRO A 121 -13.37 5.90 -14.26
C PRO A 121 -14.49 6.44 -13.36
N PRO A 122 -14.86 5.72 -12.29
CA PRO A 122 -16.02 6.13 -11.54
C PRO A 122 -15.72 7.54 -11.05
N LEU A 123 -16.64 8.46 -11.34
CA LEU A 123 -16.54 9.83 -10.92
C LEU A 123 -16.79 9.86 -9.39
N TYR A 124 -15.88 9.29 -8.60
CA TYR A 124 -15.95 9.24 -7.13
C TYR A 124 -15.72 10.62 -6.48
N TYR A 125 -15.71 11.69 -7.28
CA TYR A 125 -15.37 13.04 -6.87
C TYR A 125 -16.47 13.79 -6.10
N THR A 126 -17.63 13.19 -5.79
CA THR A 126 -18.78 14.00 -5.30
C THR A 126 -19.51 13.50 -4.07
N SER A 127 -19.09 12.41 -3.40
CA SER A 127 -19.74 12.01 -2.14
C SER A 127 -18.73 11.71 -1.02
N PRO A 128 -18.75 12.47 0.09
CA PRO A 128 -17.92 12.22 1.28
C PRO A 128 -18.16 10.86 1.95
N ALA A 129 -19.21 10.12 1.54
CA ALA A 129 -19.57 8.82 2.09
C ALA A 129 -18.98 7.62 1.33
N THR A 130 -18.23 7.83 0.25
CA THR A 130 -17.67 6.72 -0.54
C THR A 130 -16.57 6.03 0.28
N PRO A 131 -16.69 4.72 0.58
CA PRO A 131 -15.67 4.03 1.34
C PRO A 131 -14.40 3.83 0.50
N TRP A 132 -13.26 3.84 1.18
CA TRP A 132 -11.96 3.58 0.58
C TRP A 132 -11.10 2.75 1.52
N LEU A 133 -10.18 1.99 0.94
CA LEU A 133 -9.17 1.23 1.65
C LEU A 133 -7.85 2.00 1.71
N THR A 134 -7.20 1.93 2.87
CA THR A 134 -5.80 2.32 3.00
C THR A 134 -4.93 1.44 2.12
N PHE A 135 -3.75 1.94 1.77
CA PHE A 135 -2.78 1.17 1.01
C PHE A 135 -2.46 -0.18 1.68
N ALA A 136 -2.31 -0.19 3.01
CA ALA A 136 -2.02 -1.40 3.77
C ALA A 136 -3.12 -2.46 3.63
N SER A 137 -4.39 -2.06 3.80
CA SER A 137 -5.54 -2.97 3.65
C SER A 137 -5.64 -3.55 2.25
N ALA A 138 -5.52 -2.69 1.23
CA ALA A 138 -5.56 -3.08 -0.17
C ALA A 138 -4.40 -4.03 -0.53
N CYS A 139 -3.21 -3.80 0.02
CA CYS A 139 -2.05 -4.69 -0.17
C CYS A 139 -2.25 -6.06 0.46
N VAL A 140 -2.86 -6.16 1.65
CA VAL A 140 -3.17 -7.44 2.28
C VAL A 140 -4.14 -8.26 1.42
N ILE A 141 -5.13 -7.62 0.81
CA ILE A 141 -6.07 -8.27 -0.11
C ILE A 141 -5.33 -8.82 -1.34
N ASN A 142 -4.53 -7.99 -2.01
CA ASN A 142 -3.76 -8.41 -3.19
C ASN A 142 -2.71 -9.48 -2.86
N ALA A 143 -2.06 -9.39 -1.70
CA ALA A 143 -1.10 -10.39 -1.22
C ALA A 143 -1.75 -11.77 -1.07
N ARG A 144 -2.96 -11.84 -0.50
CA ARG A 144 -3.71 -13.10 -0.38
C ARG A 144 -4.06 -13.68 -1.74
N LEU A 145 -4.52 -12.84 -2.68
CA LEU A 145 -4.80 -13.28 -4.05
C LEU A 145 -3.55 -13.87 -4.73
N LEU A 146 -2.39 -13.28 -4.45
CA LEU A 146 -1.09 -13.73 -4.96
C LEU A 146 -0.46 -14.86 -4.12
N SER A 147 -1.12 -15.32 -3.07
CA SER A 147 -0.57 -16.30 -2.11
C SER A 147 0.78 -15.87 -1.49
N ILE A 148 0.98 -14.57 -1.30
CA ILE A 148 2.14 -14.00 -0.61
C ILE A 148 1.89 -14.06 0.90
N PRO A 149 2.80 -14.64 1.70
CA PRO A 149 2.67 -14.60 3.16
C PRO A 149 2.62 -13.17 3.70
N LEU A 150 1.67 -12.87 4.58
CA LEU A 150 1.49 -11.50 5.10
C LEU A 150 2.71 -11.00 5.90
N ALA A 151 3.46 -11.92 6.51
CA ALA A 151 4.72 -11.57 7.15
C ALA A 151 5.74 -10.96 6.17
N GLU A 152 5.77 -11.42 4.91
CA GLU A 152 6.72 -10.93 3.90
C GLU A 152 6.40 -9.51 3.44
N ILE A 153 5.12 -9.15 3.26
CA ILE A 153 4.75 -7.77 2.87
C ILE A 153 5.03 -6.76 3.99
N MET A 154 5.02 -7.21 5.25
CA MET A 154 5.37 -6.40 6.42
C MET A 154 6.86 -6.52 6.79
N ASN A 155 7.69 -7.18 5.98
CA ASN A 155 9.12 -7.35 6.26
C ASN A 155 9.96 -6.47 5.32
N PRO A 156 10.71 -5.47 5.84
CA PRO A 156 11.48 -4.55 5.01
C PRO A 156 12.63 -5.25 4.27
N ASN A 157 13.06 -6.41 4.78
CA ASN A 157 14.14 -7.21 4.22
C ASN A 157 13.62 -8.33 3.31
N ALA A 158 12.31 -8.58 3.26
CA ALA A 158 11.77 -9.58 2.35
C ALA A 158 12.02 -9.14 0.91
N ARG A 159 12.54 -10.08 0.12
CA ARG A 159 12.77 -9.91 -1.31
C ARG A 159 12.03 -11.02 -2.04
N SER A 160 11.32 -10.65 -3.09
CA SER A 160 10.69 -11.62 -3.99
C SER A 160 11.77 -12.50 -4.63
N PRO A 161 11.63 -13.83 -4.63
CA PRO A 161 12.55 -14.70 -5.37
C PRO A 161 12.33 -14.51 -6.88
N SER A 162 13.42 -14.31 -7.62
CA SER A 162 13.40 -14.29 -9.09
C SER A 162 13.08 -15.69 -9.62
N SER A 163 11.79 -16.04 -9.70
CA SER A 163 11.36 -17.34 -10.23
C SER A 163 9.96 -17.27 -10.84
N GLY A 164 9.88 -17.65 -12.11
CA GLY A 164 8.66 -17.71 -12.92
C GLY A 164 7.75 -18.88 -12.57
N GLY A 165 7.02 -18.74 -11.46
CA GLY A 165 5.92 -19.64 -11.12
C GLY A 165 4.75 -19.55 -12.10
N SER A 166 4.12 -20.69 -12.35
CA SER A 166 2.80 -20.75 -12.99
C SER A 166 1.76 -20.26 -11.98
N PHE A 167 1.05 -19.19 -12.31
CA PHE A 167 0.03 -18.60 -11.45
C PHE A 167 -1.35 -18.79 -12.09
N PRO A 168 -2.04 -19.91 -11.82
CA PRO A 168 -3.37 -20.13 -12.36
C PRO A 168 -4.35 -19.16 -11.68
N ARG A 169 -4.98 -18.29 -12.49
CA ARG A 169 -6.04 -17.32 -12.10
C ARG A 169 -5.58 -16.06 -11.36
N MET A 170 -4.61 -15.32 -11.91
CA MET A 170 -4.34 -13.95 -11.46
C MET A 170 -5.16 -12.92 -12.24
N ALA A 171 -5.54 -11.84 -11.57
CA ALA A 171 -5.97 -10.63 -12.25
C ALA A 171 -4.85 -10.15 -13.20
N LEU A 172 -5.22 -9.76 -14.42
CA LEU A 172 -4.27 -9.35 -15.46
C LEU A 172 -3.32 -8.24 -14.99
N SER A 173 -3.85 -7.29 -14.22
CA SER A 173 -3.15 -6.17 -13.57
C SER A 173 -2.06 -6.59 -12.59
N LEU A 174 -2.20 -7.75 -11.94
CA LEU A 174 -1.24 -8.30 -10.99
C LEU A 174 -0.26 -9.29 -11.61
N SER A 175 -0.43 -9.63 -12.89
CA SER A 175 0.49 -10.54 -13.58
C SER A 175 1.93 -10.02 -13.51
N PRO A 176 2.92 -10.86 -13.20
CA PRO A 176 4.28 -10.40 -12.97
C PRO A 176 4.85 -9.77 -14.23
N THR A 177 5.54 -8.64 -14.07
CA THR A 177 6.33 -8.03 -15.14
C THR A 177 7.66 -8.74 -15.30
N TRP A 178 8.35 -8.45 -16.41
CA TRP A 178 9.67 -9.00 -16.65
C TRP A 178 10.66 -8.62 -15.55
N GLU A 179 10.59 -7.38 -15.07
CA GLU A 179 11.43 -6.87 -13.99
C GLU A 179 11.17 -7.63 -12.69
N GLN A 180 9.89 -7.92 -12.36
CA GLN A 180 9.55 -8.73 -11.19
C GLN A 180 10.11 -10.15 -11.27
N LEU A 181 10.19 -10.73 -12.47
CA LEU A 181 10.73 -12.08 -12.67
C LEU A 181 12.26 -12.14 -12.62
N THR A 182 12.94 -11.04 -12.90
CA THR A 182 14.40 -11.02 -13.14
C THR A 182 15.19 -10.26 -12.10
N ILE A 183 14.55 -9.39 -11.31
CA ILE A 183 15.22 -8.47 -10.40
C ILE A 183 14.68 -8.67 -8.97
N PRO A 184 15.53 -8.97 -7.97
CA PRO A 184 15.12 -8.99 -6.57
C PRO A 184 14.59 -7.63 -6.09
N HIS A 185 13.41 -7.61 -5.49
CA HIS A 185 12.71 -6.38 -5.09
C HIS A 185 11.87 -6.56 -3.83
N TYR A 186 11.43 -5.45 -3.20
CA TYR A 186 10.61 -5.48 -1.98
C TYR A 186 9.25 -6.13 -2.22
N ARG A 187 8.83 -7.04 -1.33
CA ARG A 187 7.67 -7.91 -1.58
C ARG A 187 6.34 -7.17 -1.76
N TYR A 188 6.16 -6.03 -1.09
CA TYR A 188 4.93 -5.23 -1.25
C TYR A 188 4.77 -4.66 -2.67
N ILE A 189 5.84 -4.60 -3.49
CA ILE A 189 5.74 -4.10 -4.87
C ILE A 189 4.87 -5.04 -5.70
N ASP A 190 4.88 -6.34 -5.41
CA ASP A 190 4.08 -7.33 -6.12
C ASP A 190 2.57 -7.09 -5.98
N THR A 191 2.14 -6.42 -4.90
CA THR A 191 0.73 -6.16 -4.59
C THR A 191 0.18 -4.90 -5.25
N LEU A 192 1.00 -4.11 -5.96
CA LEU A 192 0.55 -2.94 -6.71
C LEU A 192 -0.15 -3.36 -8.01
N PRO A 193 -1.35 -2.83 -8.32
CA PRO A 193 -2.13 -3.27 -9.48
C PRO A 193 -1.64 -2.72 -10.83
N TRP A 194 -0.54 -1.98 -10.87
CA TRP A 194 -0.07 -1.27 -12.05
C TRP A 194 1.26 -1.87 -12.55
N PRO A 195 1.25 -2.69 -13.62
CA PRO A 195 2.46 -3.25 -14.21
C PRO A 195 3.55 -2.19 -14.48
N SER A 196 3.19 -1.05 -15.08
CA SER A 196 4.16 -0.01 -15.42
C SER A 196 4.77 0.65 -14.18
N VAL A 197 3.97 0.87 -13.13
CA VAL A 197 4.44 1.41 -11.85
C VAL A 197 5.40 0.43 -11.17
N ARG A 198 5.06 -0.86 -11.15
CA ARG A 198 5.92 -1.92 -10.58
C ARG A 198 7.27 -1.98 -11.29
N SER A 199 7.29 -2.04 -12.62
CA SER A 199 8.53 -2.06 -13.40
C SER A 199 9.38 -0.81 -13.15
N ARG A 200 8.79 0.39 -13.19
CA ARG A 200 9.53 1.64 -12.91
C ARG A 200 10.09 1.67 -11.50
N LEU A 201 9.31 1.24 -10.51
CA LEU A 201 9.74 1.22 -9.11
C LEU A 201 10.93 0.26 -8.91
N ILE A 202 10.84 -0.95 -9.46
CA ILE A 202 11.93 -1.94 -9.38
C ILE A 202 13.21 -1.38 -10.00
N ILE A 203 13.13 -0.85 -11.23
CA ILE A 203 14.29 -0.29 -11.94
C ILE A 203 14.92 0.86 -11.14
N SER A 204 14.08 1.77 -10.62
CA SER A 204 14.53 2.97 -9.90
C SER A 204 15.26 2.63 -8.59
N LEU A 205 14.93 1.48 -7.98
CA LEU A 205 15.53 1.00 -6.76
C LEU A 205 16.83 0.19 -6.95
N GLN A 206 17.14 -0.26 -8.18
CA GLN A 206 18.33 -1.08 -8.46
C GLN A 206 19.62 -0.28 -8.66
N GLY A 207 19.54 1.02 -8.93
CA GLY A 207 20.72 1.86 -9.18
C GLY A 207 21.67 1.92 -7.98
N ASN A 208 22.94 2.25 -8.24
CA ASN A 208 23.90 2.60 -7.20
C ASN A 208 24.59 3.96 -7.53
N PRO A 209 24.15 5.08 -6.92
CA PRO A 209 23.07 5.18 -5.94
C PRO A 209 21.67 4.95 -6.57
N PRO A 210 20.66 4.54 -5.79
CA PRO A 210 19.30 4.38 -6.29
C PRO A 210 18.72 5.74 -6.71
N MET A 211 17.80 5.72 -7.68
CA MET A 211 17.15 6.95 -8.17
C MET A 211 16.18 7.56 -7.15
N ILE A 212 15.66 6.74 -6.25
CA ILE A 212 14.79 7.15 -5.15
C ILE A 212 15.21 6.53 -3.83
N ASP A 213 14.87 7.20 -2.74
CA ASP A 213 14.94 6.63 -1.42
C ASP A 213 13.73 5.69 -1.19
N HIS A 214 14.01 4.41 -1.03
CA HIS A 214 12.98 3.40 -0.74
C HIS A 214 12.16 3.74 0.51
N ASN A 215 12.82 4.18 1.59
CA ASN A 215 12.15 4.41 2.87
C ASN A 215 11.21 5.60 2.76
N GLU A 216 11.62 6.66 2.07
CA GLU A 216 10.76 7.82 1.80
C GLU A 216 9.55 7.43 0.95
N PHE A 217 9.76 6.71 -0.15
CA PHE A 217 8.68 6.23 -1.01
C PHE A 217 7.68 5.35 -0.26
N ALA A 218 8.19 4.33 0.45
CA ALA A 218 7.33 3.43 1.21
C ALA A 218 6.59 4.17 2.33
N ASN A 219 7.20 5.19 2.95
CA ASN A 219 6.62 5.96 4.05
C ASN A 219 5.38 6.71 3.54
N ASP A 220 5.53 7.39 2.42
CA ASP A 220 4.45 8.14 1.81
C ASP A 220 3.34 7.22 1.28
N LEU A 221 3.71 6.03 0.78
CA LEU A 221 2.76 5.04 0.27
C LEU A 221 1.82 4.52 1.38
N VAL A 222 2.37 4.16 2.54
CA VAL A 222 1.60 3.69 3.70
C VAL A 222 0.88 4.81 4.44
N HIS A 223 1.31 6.05 4.21
CA HIS A 223 0.68 7.26 4.70
C HIS A 223 -0.46 7.72 3.77
N ASN A 224 -1.08 6.77 3.07
CA ASN A 224 -2.20 6.99 2.17
C ASN A 224 -1.90 7.98 1.03
N GLY A 225 -0.65 8.02 0.55
CA GLY A 225 -0.32 8.72 -0.70
C GLY A 225 -1.08 8.18 -1.91
N ILE A 226 -1.60 6.97 -1.79
CA ILE A 226 -2.63 6.40 -2.66
C ILE A 226 -3.77 5.81 -1.82
N ARG A 227 -4.99 5.82 -2.37
CA ARG A 227 -6.18 5.19 -1.77
C ARG A 227 -6.92 4.35 -2.79
N CYS A 228 -7.52 3.25 -2.34
CA CYS A 228 -8.34 2.39 -3.19
C CYS A 228 -9.82 2.60 -2.87
N TRP A 229 -10.59 3.19 -3.78
CA TRP A 229 -12.04 3.30 -3.71
C TRP A 229 -12.71 1.94 -3.79
N ILE A 230 -13.76 1.76 -2.99
CA ILE A 230 -14.55 0.53 -2.96
C ILE A 230 -16.04 0.87 -2.94
N SER A 231 -16.86 0.05 -3.61
CA SER A 231 -18.32 0.26 -3.64
C SER A 231 -19.05 -0.36 -2.46
N SER A 232 -18.53 -1.47 -1.92
CA SER A 232 -19.01 -2.08 -0.69
C SER A 232 -17.92 -2.93 -0.03
N ASN A 233 -18.09 -3.22 1.26
CA ASN A 233 -17.22 -4.07 2.09
C ASN A 233 -17.62 -5.56 2.07
N GLU A 234 -18.83 -5.89 1.61
CA GLU A 234 -19.44 -7.21 1.78
C GLU A 234 -19.44 -8.07 0.51
N SER A 235 -19.36 -7.44 -0.66
CA SER A 235 -19.23 -8.13 -1.94
C SER A 235 -18.54 -7.21 -2.94
N TRP A 236 -17.56 -7.75 -3.67
CA TRP A 236 -16.81 -7.03 -4.69
C TRP A 236 -17.49 -7.26 -6.04
N PRO A 237 -18.41 -6.38 -6.50
CA PRO A 237 -18.90 -6.46 -7.87
C PRO A 237 -17.75 -6.36 -8.87
N GLU A 238 -17.97 -6.91 -10.07
CA GLU A 238 -17.01 -6.88 -11.17
C GLU A 238 -16.49 -5.45 -11.40
N GLY A 239 -15.20 -5.23 -11.14
CA GLY A 239 -14.53 -3.95 -11.35
C GLY A 239 -14.22 -3.12 -10.10
N ASP A 240 -14.76 -3.47 -8.94
CA ASP A 240 -14.48 -2.77 -7.67
C ASP A 240 -13.60 -3.64 -6.79
N ALA A 241 -12.29 -3.70 -7.05
CA ALA A 241 -11.39 -4.48 -6.21
C ALA A 241 -9.97 -3.89 -6.18
N PRO A 242 -9.18 -4.15 -5.12
CA PRO A 242 -7.82 -3.63 -4.99
C PRO A 242 -6.85 -4.02 -6.11
N TRP A 243 -7.15 -5.09 -6.85
CA TRP A 243 -6.36 -5.47 -8.02
C TRP A 243 -6.75 -4.71 -9.29
N HIS A 244 -7.82 -3.90 -9.31
CA HIS A 244 -8.20 -3.11 -10.47
C HIS A 244 -7.57 -1.71 -10.45
N PRO A 245 -6.75 -1.33 -11.46
CA PRO A 245 -6.10 -0.02 -11.53
C PRO A 245 -7.03 1.20 -11.38
N TYR A 246 -8.27 1.11 -11.89
CA TYR A 246 -9.25 2.20 -11.86
C TYR A 246 -9.82 2.49 -10.46
N CYS A 247 -9.70 1.56 -9.52
CA CYS A 247 -10.15 1.77 -8.15
C CYS A 247 -9.23 2.72 -7.37
N TRP A 248 -8.05 3.03 -7.89
CA TRP A 248 -7.03 3.72 -7.12
C TRP A 248 -6.88 5.18 -7.52
N GLU A 249 -6.73 6.02 -6.50
CA GLU A 249 -6.44 7.44 -6.64
C GLU A 249 -5.08 7.75 -6.03
N VAL A 250 -4.28 8.53 -6.75
CA VAL A 250 -3.00 9.04 -6.28
C VAL A 250 -3.21 10.46 -5.75
N MET A 251 -2.81 10.70 -4.50
CA MET A 251 -2.98 12.01 -3.86
C MET A 251 -2.10 13.06 -4.54
N PRO A 252 -2.56 14.33 -4.68
CA PRO A 252 -1.78 15.36 -5.36
C PRO A 252 -0.37 15.55 -4.80
N TRP A 253 -0.23 15.62 -3.47
CA TRP A 253 1.07 15.77 -2.79
C TRP A 253 2.01 14.58 -3.09
N PHE A 254 1.45 13.38 -3.19
CA PHE A 254 2.21 12.16 -3.48
C PHE A 254 2.61 12.12 -4.95
N PHE A 255 1.70 12.48 -5.85
CA PHE A 255 1.98 12.54 -7.28
C PHE A 255 3.04 13.57 -7.62
N GLU A 256 3.05 14.73 -6.96
CA GLU A 256 4.08 15.76 -7.16
C GLU A 256 5.48 15.21 -6.86
N GLN A 257 5.63 14.44 -5.79
CA GLN A 257 6.91 13.88 -5.37
C GLN A 257 7.31 12.64 -6.18
N TRP A 258 6.37 11.74 -6.46
CA TRP A 258 6.62 10.44 -7.08
C TRP A 258 6.15 10.38 -8.54
N ARG A 259 6.04 11.54 -9.19
CA ARG A 259 5.47 11.71 -10.53
C ARG A 259 6.05 10.73 -11.53
N PHE A 260 7.37 10.57 -11.55
CA PHE A 260 8.03 9.74 -12.54
C PHE A 260 7.72 8.24 -12.37
N ILE A 261 7.37 7.78 -11.15
CA ILE A 261 6.90 6.41 -10.87
C ILE A 261 5.45 6.23 -11.30
N PHE A 262 4.59 7.22 -11.04
CA PHE A 262 3.16 7.16 -11.33
C PHE A 262 2.75 7.80 -12.66
N GLN A 263 3.72 8.21 -13.48
CA GLN A 263 3.41 8.81 -14.78
C GLN A 263 2.64 7.81 -15.62
N ASN A 264 1.47 8.24 -16.11
CA ASN A 264 0.57 7.44 -16.93
C ASN A 264 0.15 6.11 -16.29
N TYR A 265 0.08 6.05 -14.96
CA TYR A 265 -0.35 4.83 -14.25
C TYR A 265 -1.76 4.35 -14.66
N MET A 266 -2.58 5.24 -15.20
CA MET A 266 -3.90 4.92 -15.74
C MET A 266 -3.87 4.22 -17.11
N ASP A 267 -2.75 4.26 -17.84
CA ASP A 267 -2.61 3.51 -19.10
C ASP A 267 -2.62 2.00 -18.84
N ASP A 268 -2.18 1.56 -17.65
CA ASP A 268 -2.24 0.16 -17.21
C ASP A 268 -3.69 -0.32 -16.98
N ALA A 269 -4.62 0.62 -16.83
CA ALA A 269 -6.03 0.34 -16.63
C ALA A 269 -6.75 0.08 -17.97
N ASP A 270 -6.23 0.64 -19.07
CA ASP A 270 -6.82 0.47 -20.39
C ASP A 270 -6.36 -0.86 -21.02
N SER A 271 -7.34 -1.60 -21.55
CA SER A 271 -7.18 -2.91 -22.21
C SER A 271 -6.13 -2.93 -23.35
N SER A 272 -5.68 -1.76 -23.79
CA SER A 272 -4.66 -1.56 -24.82
C SER A 272 -3.22 -1.89 -24.39
N TYR A 273 -2.89 -1.89 -23.09
CA TYR A 273 -1.52 -2.22 -22.62
C TYR A 273 -1.12 -3.66 -23.00
N GLN A 274 -2.06 -4.61 -22.99
CA GLN A 274 -1.80 -5.99 -23.42
C GLN A 274 -1.64 -6.15 -24.94
N TYR A 275 -2.23 -5.24 -25.72
CA TYR A 275 -2.23 -5.32 -27.17
C TYR A 275 -0.94 -4.79 -27.82
N GLN A 276 -0.20 -3.91 -27.13
CA GLN A 276 1.04 -3.34 -27.65
C GLN A 276 2.26 -4.25 -27.41
N LYS A 277 2.31 -5.01 -26.30
CA LYS A 277 3.45 -5.90 -25.99
C LYS A 277 3.46 -7.20 -26.81
N SER A 278 2.31 -7.64 -27.32
CA SER A 278 2.18 -8.84 -28.17
C SER A 278 2.58 -8.62 -29.64
N ARG A 279 2.90 -7.38 -30.04
CA ARG A 279 3.30 -7.01 -31.42
C ARG A 279 4.75 -6.54 -31.56
N SER A 280 5.54 -6.59 -30.50
CA SER A 280 6.96 -6.19 -30.51
C SER A 280 7.93 -7.36 -30.47
N ILE A 281 7.49 -8.55 -30.91
CA ILE A 281 8.35 -9.72 -31.20
C ILE A 281 8.15 -10.11 -32.66
#